data_AF-C5K927-F1
#
_entry.id   AF-C5K927-F1
#
_cell.length_a   1.000
_cell.length_b   1.000
_cell.length_c   1.000
_cell.angle_alpha   90.00
_cell.angle_beta   90.00
_cell.angle_gamma   90.00
#
_symmetry.space_group_name_H-M   'P 1'
#
loop_
_entity.id
_entity.type
_entity.pdbx_description
1 polymer ?
#
loop_
_entity_poly.entity_id
_entity_poly.type
_entity_poly.pdbx_seq_one_letter_code
_entity_poly.pdbx_strand_id
1 'polypeptide(L)'
;MHIDATQKRYSKVYNSPREYEIAKRAFEQNKKKIEQLRKSSEIKHEVGINEFSDMPEELFAEMMTYDMSSPFDVNATVSEGIETVGDLPASIDWAAAGALGPVREQKKSCDSCYAVAAC
;
A
#
# COMPACT_ATOMS: atom_id res chain seq x y z
N MET A 1 -10.41 11.62 -15.43
CA MET A 1 -9.65 10.39 -15.77
C MET A 1 -10.61 9.22 -15.92
N HIS A 2 -10.42 8.40 -16.97
CA HIS A 2 -11.17 7.18 -17.30
C HIS A 2 -10.26 5.95 -17.13
N ILE A 3 -10.83 4.74 -17.10
CA ILE A 3 -10.05 3.49 -16.95
C ILE A 3 -8.97 3.35 -18.03
N ASP A 4 -9.23 3.78 -19.27
CA ASP A 4 -8.24 3.71 -20.37
C ASP A 4 -6.94 4.48 -20.06
N ALA A 5 -7.07 5.63 -19.39
CA ALA A 5 -5.91 6.42 -18.97
C ALA A 5 -5.13 5.74 -17.85
N THR A 6 -5.83 5.08 -16.93
CA THR A 6 -5.23 4.24 -15.87
C THR A 6 -4.52 3.03 -16.48
N GLN A 7 -5.15 2.36 -17.44
CA GLN A 7 -4.60 1.22 -18.15
C GLN A 7 -3.29 1.58 -18.85
N LYS A 8 -3.27 2.70 -19.58
CA LYS A 8 -2.07 3.20 -20.24
C LYS A 8 -0.98 3.61 -19.25
N ARG A 9 -1.36 4.28 -18.15
CA ARG A 9 -0.41 4.80 -17.16
C ARG A 9 0.29 3.69 -16.36
N TYR A 10 -0.43 2.63 -16.02
CA TYR A 10 0.06 1.55 -15.17
C TYR A 10 0.25 0.23 -15.93
N SER A 11 0.36 0.30 -17.26
CA SER A 11 0.60 -0.84 -18.15
C SER A 11 -0.32 -2.04 -17.86
N LYS A 12 -1.61 -1.78 -17.63
CA LYS A 12 -2.58 -2.82 -17.28
C LYS A 12 -2.92 -3.68 -18.50
N VAL A 13 -2.98 -4.99 -18.28
CA VAL A 13 -3.40 -5.97 -19.28
C VAL A 13 -4.60 -6.71 -18.71
N TYR A 14 -5.71 -6.71 -19.45
CA TYR A 14 -6.91 -7.48 -19.13
C TYR A 14 -7.06 -8.58 -20.18
N ASN A 15 -7.09 -9.82 -19.75
CA ASN A 15 -7.01 -11.00 -20.61
C ASN A 15 -8.38 -11.43 -21.15
N SER A 16 -9.47 -10.81 -20.69
CA SER A 16 -10.82 -11.08 -21.18
C SER A 16 -11.73 -9.85 -21.09
N PRO A 17 -12.79 -9.78 -21.90
CA PRO A 17 -13.83 -8.75 -21.76
C PRO A 17 -14.45 -8.73 -20.35
N ARG A 18 -14.59 -9.92 -19.73
CA ARG A 18 -15.11 -10.04 -18.36
C ARG A 18 -14.19 -9.39 -17.34
N GLU A 19 -12.88 -9.60 -17.46
CA GLU A 19 -11.88 -8.99 -16.58
C GLU A 19 -11.88 -7.47 -16.71
N TYR A 20 -11.95 -6.96 -17.94
CA TYR A 20 -12.07 -5.52 -18.20
C TYR A 20 -13.34 -4.92 -17.57
N GLU A 21 -14.49 -5.57 -17.70
CA GLU A 21 -15.74 -5.08 -17.10
C GLU A 21 -15.71 -5.08 -15.56
N ILE A 22 -15.06 -6.07 -14.93
CA ILE A 22 -14.82 -6.07 -13.47
C ILE A 22 -13.93 -4.89 -13.09
N ALA A 23 -12.81 -4.71 -13.78
CA ALA A 23 -11.85 -3.64 -13.51
C ALA A 23 -12.48 -2.25 -13.71
N LYS A 24 -13.30 -2.08 -14.76
CA LYS A 24 -14.04 -0.85 -15.05
C LYS A 24 -15.01 -0.50 -13.94
N ARG A 25 -15.79 -1.48 -13.46
CA ARG A 25 -16.73 -1.28 -12.35
C ARG A 25 -16.01 -0.89 -11.07
N ALA A 26 -14.91 -1.59 -10.74
CA ALA A 26 -14.09 -1.27 -9.58
C ALA A 26 -13.50 0.16 -9.69
N PHE A 27 -13.01 0.53 -10.88
CA PHE A 27 -12.50 1.88 -11.14
C PHE A 27 -13.54 2.97 -10.91
N GLU A 28 -14.76 2.78 -11.40
CA GLU A 28 -15.86 3.74 -11.19
C GLU A 28 -16.21 3.88 -9.70
N GLN A 29 -16.28 2.76 -8.98
CA GLN A 29 -16.56 2.74 -7.54
C GLN A 29 -15.45 3.43 -6.73
N ASN A 30 -14.19 3.08 -6.98
CA ASN A 30 -13.03 3.65 -6.29
C ASN A 30 -12.86 5.13 -6.59
N LYS A 31 -13.08 5.56 -7.84
CA LYS A 31 -13.06 6.97 -8.20
C LYS A 31 -14.14 7.76 -7.46
N LYS A 32 -15.36 7.21 -7.35
CA LYS A 32 -16.44 7.84 -6.57
C LYS A 32 -16.06 7.96 -5.09
N LYS A 33 -15.46 6.91 -4.50
CA LYS A 33 -14.94 6.92 -3.11
C LYS A 33 -13.88 8.02 -2.92
N ILE A 34 -12.92 8.13 -3.84
CA ILE A 34 -11.89 9.18 -3.84
C ILE A 34 -12.51 10.58 -3.93
N GLU A 35 -13.49 10.80 -4.80
CA GLU A 35 -14.17 12.10 -4.94
C GLU A 35 -14.99 12.48 -3.71
N GLN A 36 -15.59 11.50 -3.02
CA GLN A 36 -16.29 11.73 -1.76
C GLN A 36 -15.31 12.08 -0.63
N LEU A 37 -14.24 11.31 -0.50
CA LEU A 37 -13.20 11.54 0.52
C LEU A 37 -12.54 12.91 0.36
N ARG A 38 -12.22 13.32 -0.87
CA ARG A 38 -11.65 14.67 -1.15
C ARG A 38 -12.58 15.83 -0.76
N LYS A 39 -13.89 15.61 -0.71
CA LYS A 39 -14.87 16.63 -0.28
C LYS A 39 -15.11 16.61 1.22
N SER A 40 -14.75 15.52 1.90
CA SER A 40 -14.91 15.38 3.34
C SER A 40 -13.80 16.12 4.07
N SER A 41 -14.15 16.77 5.18
CA SER A 41 -13.18 17.33 6.13
C SER A 41 -12.62 16.29 7.10
N GLU A 42 -13.04 15.02 6.99
CA GLU A 42 -12.67 13.95 7.93
C GLU A 42 -11.27 13.40 7.68
N ILE A 43 -10.76 13.49 6.44
CA ILE A 43 -9.42 13.01 6.11
C ILE A 43 -8.39 14.11 6.34
N LYS A 44 -7.25 13.74 6.96
CA LYS A 44 -6.07 14.60 7.11
C LYS A 44 -4.98 14.29 6.07
N HIS A 45 -5.34 13.51 5.05
CA HIS A 45 -4.44 13.03 4.01
C HIS A 45 -5.08 13.24 2.63
N GLU A 46 -4.26 13.21 1.59
CA GLU A 46 -4.75 13.22 0.21
C GLU A 46 -5.00 11.80 -0.30
N VAL A 47 -6.06 11.64 -1.08
CA VAL A 47 -6.36 10.40 -1.79
C VAL A 47 -6.32 10.65 -3.31
N GLY A 48 -5.96 9.64 -4.09
CA GLY A 48 -5.81 9.78 -5.54
C GLY A 48 -5.83 8.46 -6.28
N ILE A 49 -5.90 8.57 -7.61
CA ILE A 49 -5.89 7.40 -8.49
C ILE A 49 -4.47 6.86 -8.62
N ASN A 50 -4.30 5.58 -8.30
CA ASN A 50 -3.06 4.82 -8.34
C ASN A 50 -3.22 3.52 -9.16
N GLU A 51 -2.19 2.69 -9.16
CA GLU A 51 -2.19 1.41 -9.87
C GLU A 51 -3.22 0.39 -9.35
N PHE A 52 -3.83 0.61 -8.19
CA PHE A 52 -4.83 -0.30 -7.59
C PHE A 52 -6.26 0.20 -7.78
N SER A 53 -6.44 1.35 -8.42
CA SER A 53 -7.75 1.99 -8.51
C SER A 53 -8.77 1.21 -9.33
N ASP A 54 -8.34 0.28 -10.19
CA ASP A 54 -9.20 -0.62 -10.97
C ASP A 54 -9.40 -2.00 -10.31
N MET A 55 -9.01 -2.15 -9.03
CA MET A 55 -9.12 -3.41 -8.30
C MET A 55 -10.32 -3.39 -7.32
N PRO A 56 -11.13 -4.46 -7.26
CA PRO A 56 -12.08 -4.69 -6.18
C PRO A 56 -11.36 -4.72 -4.81
N GLU A 57 -12.03 -4.25 -3.76
CA GLU A 57 -11.44 -4.14 -2.42
C GLU A 57 -11.02 -5.51 -1.87
N GLU A 58 -11.80 -6.55 -2.14
CA GLU A 58 -11.54 -7.92 -1.70
C GLU A 58 -10.31 -8.50 -2.40
N LEU A 59 -10.17 -8.26 -3.71
CA LEU A 59 -8.99 -8.70 -4.46
C LEU A 59 -7.74 -7.92 -4.02
N PHE A 60 -7.89 -6.64 -3.72
CA PHE A 60 -6.78 -5.86 -3.16
C PHE A 60 -6.32 -6.40 -1.81
N ALA A 61 -7.27 -6.72 -0.92
CA ALA A 61 -6.96 -7.33 0.37
C ALA A 61 -6.24 -8.67 0.20
N GLU A 62 -6.76 -9.56 -0.64
CA GLU A 62 -6.14 -10.87 -0.92
C GLU A 62 -4.72 -10.75 -1.50
N MET A 63 -4.43 -9.72 -2.30
CA MET A 63 -3.14 -9.62 -3.01
C MET A 63 -2.07 -8.81 -2.26
N MET A 64 -2.49 -7.87 -1.41
CA MET A 64 -1.60 -6.85 -0.85
C MET A 64 -1.52 -6.88 0.68
N THR A 65 -2.40 -7.62 1.35
CA THR A 65 -2.41 -7.73 2.81
C THR A 65 -2.02 -9.13 3.25
N TYR A 66 -1.37 -9.23 4.41
CA TYR A 66 -1.02 -10.49 5.04
C TYR A 66 -1.68 -10.57 6.41
N ASP A 67 -2.28 -11.71 6.74
CA ASP A 67 -2.87 -11.94 8.04
C ASP A 67 -1.76 -12.19 9.09
N MET A 68 -1.46 -11.16 9.87
CA MET A 68 -0.50 -11.22 10.98
C MET A 68 -1.11 -11.78 12.28
N SER A 69 -2.33 -12.34 12.26
CA SER A 69 -2.95 -12.92 13.45
C SER A 69 -2.29 -14.23 13.91
N SER A 70 -1.46 -14.85 13.05
CA SER A 70 -0.68 -16.02 13.43
C SER A 70 0.34 -15.62 14.52
N PRO A 71 0.36 -16.30 15.68
CA PRO A 71 1.35 -16.02 16.70
C PRO A 71 2.73 -16.33 16.13
N PHE A 72 3.53 -15.29 15.90
CA PHE A 72 4.95 -15.47 15.62
C PHE A 72 5.60 -16.01 16.89
N ASP A 73 6.22 -17.18 16.80
CA ASP A 73 7.17 -17.64 17.82
C ASP A 73 8.42 -16.76 17.75
N VAL A 74 8.34 -15.58 18.36
CA VAL A 74 9.46 -14.66 18.48
C VAL A 74 10.32 -15.09 19.65
N ASN A 75 11.33 -15.91 19.38
CA ASN A 75 12.43 -16.13 20.31
C ASN A 75 13.42 -14.94 20.22
N ALA A 76 12.90 -13.73 20.45
CA ALA A 76 13.66 -12.50 20.36
C ALA A 76 14.35 -12.23 21.70
N THR A 77 15.68 -12.17 21.69
CA THR A 77 16.42 -11.57 22.80
C THR A 77 16.26 -10.06 22.67
N VAL A 78 15.30 -9.49 23.41
CA VAL A 78 15.25 -8.04 23.57
C VAL A 78 16.48 -7.68 24.41
N SER A 79 17.50 -7.10 23.76
CA SER A 79 18.51 -6.34 24.48
C SER A 79 17.76 -5.30 25.30
N GLU A 80 17.91 -5.29 26.62
CA GLU A 80 17.50 -4.17 27.50
C GLU A 80 18.35 -2.94 27.13
N GLY A 81 18.09 -2.39 25.95
CA GLY A 81 18.86 -1.34 25.34
C GLY A 81 18.26 0.01 25.70
N ILE A 82 18.97 0.72 26.59
CA ILE A 82 18.81 2.13 26.94
C ILE A 82 17.52 2.43 27.73
N GLU A 83 17.63 2.38 29.06
CA GLU A 83 16.58 2.84 30.00
C GLU A 83 16.40 4.38 29.99
N THR A 84 17.34 5.13 29.42
CA THR A 84 17.34 6.59 29.40
C THR A 84 17.27 7.13 27.98
N VAL A 85 16.07 7.46 27.53
CA VAL A 85 15.87 8.26 26.32
C VAL A 85 16.41 9.67 26.63
N GLY A 86 17.58 9.99 26.08
CA GLY A 86 18.21 11.32 26.22
C GLY A 86 17.52 12.40 25.38
N ASP A 87 18.19 13.53 25.20
CA ASP A 87 17.70 14.63 24.35
C ASP A 87 17.71 14.21 22.87
N LEU A 88 16.56 13.74 22.39
CA LEU A 88 16.34 13.39 20.99
C LEU A 88 15.93 14.62 20.16
N PRO A 89 16.28 14.65 18.85
CA PRO A 89 15.80 15.69 17.97
C PRO A 89 14.27 15.63 17.81
N ALA A 90 13.65 16.78 17.53
CA ALA A 90 12.21 16.86 17.29
C ALA A 90 11.73 16.08 16.05
N SER A 91 12.63 15.78 15.10
CA SER A 91 12.34 15.00 13.89
C SER A 91 13.60 14.36 13.34
N ILE A 92 13.47 13.15 12.78
CA ILE A 92 14.52 12.44 12.04
C ILE A 92 13.97 12.02 10.68
N ASP A 93 14.75 12.25 9.62
CA ASP A 93 14.50 11.74 8.28
C ASP A 93 15.67 10.84 7.85
N TRP A 94 15.45 9.52 7.91
CA TRP A 94 16.45 8.52 7.50
C TRP A 94 16.68 8.48 5.99
N ALA A 95 15.71 8.93 5.18
CA ALA A 95 15.89 9.06 3.74
C ALA A 95 16.89 10.17 3.43
N ALA A 96 16.74 11.33 4.08
CA ALA A 96 17.69 12.44 3.98
C ALA A 96 19.09 12.07 4.51
N ALA A 97 19.15 11.18 5.50
CA ALA A 97 20.40 10.62 6.02
C ALA A 97 21.04 9.56 5.10
N GLY A 98 20.40 9.17 4.00
CA GLY A 98 20.91 8.16 3.07
C GLY A 98 20.90 6.73 3.63
N ALA A 99 20.11 6.48 4.67
CA ALA A 99 20.03 5.19 5.35
C ALA A 99 18.96 4.24 4.77
N LEU A 100 18.15 4.70 3.82
CA LEU A 100 17.08 3.90 3.21
C LEU A 100 17.50 3.35 1.84
N GLY A 101 17.11 2.09 1.58
CA GLY A 101 17.15 1.51 0.23
C GLY A 101 16.06 2.09 -0.68
N PRO A 102 16.10 1.77 -1.99
CA PRO A 102 15.03 2.16 -2.92
C PRO A 102 13.70 1.51 -2.54
N VAL A 103 12.59 2.17 -2.88
CA VAL A 103 11.24 1.60 -2.74
C VAL A 103 11.14 0.32 -3.58
N ARG A 104 10.61 -0.74 -2.97
CA ARG A 104 10.40 -2.05 -3.61
C ARG A 104 8.91 -2.37 -3.68
N GLU A 105 8.52 -3.04 -4.75
CA GLU A 105 7.16 -3.57 -4.91
C GLU A 105 7.12 -5.01 -4.40
N GLN A 106 6.24 -5.30 -3.44
CA GLN A 106 5.87 -6.68 -3.15
C GLN A 106 5.17 -7.24 -4.39
N LYS A 107 5.61 -8.39 -4.89
CA LYS A 107 4.94 -9.00 -6.06
C LYS A 107 3.50 -9.36 -5.70
N LYS A 108 2.59 -9.12 -6.65
CA LYS A 108 1.18 -9.54 -6.61
C LYS A 108 1.10 -11.02 -6.19
N SER A 109 0.33 -11.31 -5.15
CA SER A 109 0.03 -12.68 -4.67
C SER A 109 1.22 -13.43 -4.05
N CYS A 110 2.12 -12.73 -3.37
CA CYS A 110 3.29 -13.34 -2.71
C CYS A 110 3.32 -13.10 -1.19
N ASP A 111 2.39 -12.30 -0.64
CA ASP A 111 2.30 -11.93 0.78
C ASP A 111 3.65 -11.61 1.44
N SER A 112 4.53 -10.96 0.67
CA SER A 112 5.96 -10.82 1.00
C SER A 112 6.28 -9.53 1.76
N CYS A 113 5.27 -8.83 2.27
CA CYS A 113 5.45 -7.56 2.99
C CYS A 113 6.38 -7.71 4.20
N TYR A 114 6.33 -8.84 4.92
CA TYR A 114 7.22 -9.13 6.05
C TYR A 114 8.70 -9.25 5.62
N ALA A 115 8.95 -9.85 4.45
CA ALA A 115 10.29 -10.00 3.91
C ALA A 115 10.83 -8.68 3.37
N VAL A 116 9.99 -7.88 2.71
CA VAL A 116 10.34 -6.52 2.24
C VAL A 116 10.63 -5.60 3.43
N ALA A 117 9.91 -5.72 4.54
CA ALA A 117 10.14 -4.92 5.74
C ALA A 117 11.45 -5.30 6.47
N ALA A 118 11.88 -6.55 6.39
CA ALA A 118 13.11 -7.04 7.05
C ALA A 118 14.40 -6.76 6.25
N CYS A 119 14.30 -6.42 4.96
CA CYS A 119 15.42 -6.25 4.05
C CYS A 119 15.69 -4.78 3.68
#